data_AF-A0A524RLZ6-F1
#
_entry.id   AF-A0A524RLZ6-F1
#
_cell.length_a   1.000
_cell.length_b   1.000
_cell.length_c   1.000
_cell.angle_alpha   90.00
_cell.angle_beta   90.00
_cell.angle_gamma   90.00
#
_symmetry.space_group_name_H-M   'P 1'
#
loop_
_entity.id
_entity.type
_entity.pdbx_description
1 polymer ?
#
loop_
_entity_poly.entity_id
_entity_poly.type
_entity_poly.pdbx_seq_one_letter_code
_entity_poly.pdbx_strand_id
1 'polypeptide(L)'
;MKRTNIVLLICLSAAVAGVSTASLQQRQGVAVHHSPEPGVPPQQASLPPANPAGRRYPAVPRDPAATARLLEAVEGRLRDPTTAADALPDLGHQQQVIYRVLSQAAERSDAVRAHLSRPWQAVFDHHIGARRELLAMHRGGPGLTSIPPWRIIEPEQAPQLLAHYRKAESATGIPWQVLAGVNLVETGMGRIDGLSVSGARGPMQFLPTTWAERGIGAGSIDDPHDAIQAAARYLVRRGGLLDIRKGLWGYNNSDNYGRAVLHYAALLEQDPRAFQGLYHWEIHVRTEAGDLWLPVGFETQQPLPVSTYLQQAPWSAPPP
;
A
#
# COMPACT_ATOMS: atom_id res chain seq x y z
N MET A 1 18.77 11.27 -26.76
CA MET A 1 19.22 10.77 -25.44
C MET A 1 18.01 10.20 -24.70
N LYS A 2 17.95 8.87 -24.54
CA LYS A 2 16.85 8.17 -23.85
C LYS A 2 17.01 8.40 -22.35
N ARG A 3 16.17 9.25 -21.75
CA ARG A 3 16.11 9.43 -20.30
C ARG A 3 15.12 8.40 -19.73
N THR A 4 15.63 7.48 -18.92
CA THR A 4 14.86 6.48 -18.19
C THR A 4 14.07 7.21 -17.09
N ASN A 5 12.76 7.42 -17.31
CA ASN A 5 11.87 7.95 -16.27
C ASN A 5 11.46 6.79 -15.36
N ILE A 6 12.17 6.64 -14.25
CA ILE A 6 11.79 5.75 -13.17
C ILE A 6 10.82 6.53 -12.28
N VAL A 7 9.51 6.33 -12.45
CA VAL A 7 8.55 6.67 -11.38
C VAL A 7 8.67 5.55 -10.36
N LEU A 8 9.27 5.89 -9.23
CA LEU A 8 9.60 4.94 -8.18
C LEU A 8 8.51 5.02 -7.13
N LEU A 9 7.57 4.07 -7.16
CA LEU A 9 6.88 3.69 -5.94
C LEU A 9 7.97 3.23 -4.97
N ILE A 10 8.26 4.05 -3.96
CA ILE A 10 9.11 3.82 -2.78
C ILE A 10 10.12 2.67 -2.98
N CYS A 11 11.14 2.85 -3.81
CA CYS A 11 12.32 1.98 -3.77
C CYS A 11 13.48 2.76 -3.17
N LEU A 12 13.79 2.52 -1.90
CA LEU A 12 15.13 2.78 -1.42
C LEU A 12 16.00 1.59 -1.82
N SER A 13 16.92 1.84 -2.75
CA SER A 13 18.12 1.02 -2.93
C SER A 13 19.32 1.84 -2.49
N ALA A 14 20.01 1.42 -1.43
CA ALA A 14 21.35 1.90 -1.10
C ALA A 14 22.32 0.71 -1.19
N ALA A 15 23.31 0.86 -2.09
CA ALA A 15 24.37 -0.10 -2.34
C ALA A 15 25.52 0.07 -1.34
N VAL A 16 26.15 -1.05 -1.00
CA VAL A 16 27.32 -1.14 -0.10
C VAL A 16 28.62 -1.03 -0.89
N ALA A 17 29.58 -0.28 -0.34
CA ALA A 17 31.02 -0.46 -0.48
C ALA A 17 31.62 -0.06 0.88
N GLY A 18 32.44 -0.81 1.63
CA GLY A 18 33.28 -1.97 1.33
C GLY A 18 34.73 -1.59 1.62
N VAL A 19 35.24 -1.84 2.85
CA VAL A 19 36.69 -1.96 3.17
C VAL A 19 36.87 -2.85 4.41
N SER A 20 37.66 -3.91 4.26
CA SER A 20 38.19 -4.86 5.27
C SER A 20 39.16 -4.16 6.26
N THR A 21 39.72 -4.68 7.35
CA THR A 21 40.13 -6.00 7.87
C THR A 21 40.43 -5.81 9.36
N ALA A 22 40.23 -6.81 10.23
CA ALA A 22 41.22 -7.22 11.24
C ALA A 22 40.74 -8.46 12.02
N SER A 23 41.73 -9.26 12.40
CA SER A 23 41.70 -10.66 12.81
C SER A 23 41.91 -10.87 14.32
N LEU A 24 41.71 -12.14 14.75
CA LEU A 24 42.04 -12.79 16.04
C LEU A 24 41.07 -12.46 17.20
N GLN A 25 40.66 -13.40 18.06
CA GLN A 25 41.36 -14.55 18.60
C GLN A 25 40.36 -15.52 19.25
N GLN A 26 40.52 -16.81 18.97
CA GLN A 26 39.84 -17.90 19.66
C GLN A 26 40.34 -17.98 21.11
N ARG A 27 39.45 -17.85 22.09
CA ARG A 27 39.71 -18.29 23.47
C ARG A 27 38.66 -19.32 23.87
N GLN A 28 39.13 -20.55 24.00
CA GLN A 28 38.45 -21.61 24.73
C GLN A 28 38.41 -21.23 26.21
N GLY A 29 37.21 -21.21 26.80
CA GLY A 29 36.98 -20.92 28.20
C GLY A 29 35.94 -21.88 28.78
N VAL A 30 36.44 -22.89 29.50
CA VAL A 30 35.89 -23.59 30.66
C VAL A 30 34.36 -23.62 30.81
N ALA A 31 33.78 -24.82 30.68
CA ALA A 31 32.40 -25.10 31.06
C ALA A 31 32.20 -24.95 32.58
N VAL A 32 31.42 -23.95 32.97
CA VAL A 32 30.90 -23.82 34.34
C VAL A 32 29.43 -24.25 34.29
N HIS A 33 29.11 -25.35 34.97
CA HIS A 33 27.72 -25.77 35.20
C HIS A 33 26.99 -24.68 35.99
N HIS A 34 26.13 -23.91 35.31
CA HIS A 34 25.05 -23.16 35.94
C HIS A 34 23.79 -24.02 35.89
N SER A 35 23.25 -24.33 37.06
CA SER A 35 21.89 -24.86 37.21
C SER A 35 20.90 -23.94 36.50
N PRO A 36 19.94 -24.46 35.72
CA PRO A 36 18.98 -23.62 35.03
C PRO A 36 18.05 -22.97 36.07
N GLU A 37 18.02 -21.65 36.12
CA GLU A 37 16.91 -20.91 36.71
C GLU A 37 15.60 -21.34 36.03
N PRO A 38 14.47 -21.39 36.77
CA PRO A 38 13.18 -21.68 36.17
C PRO A 38 12.88 -20.66 35.08
N GLY A 39 12.83 -21.15 33.84
CA GLY A 39 12.61 -20.34 32.66
C GLY A 39 11.35 -19.49 32.79
N VAL A 40 11.51 -18.19 32.55
CA VAL A 40 10.40 -17.31 32.22
C VAL A 40 9.60 -18.00 31.10
N PRO A 41 8.30 -18.28 31.28
CA PRO A 41 7.51 -18.89 30.22
C PRO A 41 7.60 -18.02 28.97
N PRO A 42 7.64 -18.61 27.75
CA PRO A 42 7.63 -17.82 26.54
C PRO A 42 6.43 -16.90 26.59
N GLN A 43 6.70 -15.59 26.60
CA GLN A 43 5.70 -14.55 26.66
C GLN A 43 4.74 -14.82 25.49
N GLN A 44 3.51 -15.27 25.78
CA GLN A 44 2.46 -15.39 24.78
C GLN A 44 2.43 -14.04 24.07
N ALA A 45 2.79 -14.05 22.79
CA ALA A 45 2.98 -12.81 22.06
C ALA A 45 1.63 -12.08 22.04
N SER A 46 1.52 -11.05 22.88
CA SER A 46 0.29 -10.33 23.12
C SER A 46 -0.05 -9.50 21.89
N LEU A 47 -1.34 -9.38 21.58
CA LEU A 47 -1.79 -8.51 20.49
C LEU A 47 -1.26 -7.09 20.69
N PRO A 48 -0.89 -6.37 19.62
CA PRO A 48 -0.49 -4.97 19.72
C PRO A 48 -1.56 -4.13 20.48
N PRO A 49 -1.12 -3.12 21.26
CA PRO A 49 -2.06 -2.22 21.93
C PRO A 49 -2.91 -1.45 20.91
N ALA A 50 -3.98 -0.82 21.38
CA ALA A 50 -4.72 0.13 20.55
C ALA A 50 -3.90 1.40 20.36
N ASN A 51 -4.11 2.08 19.23
CA ASN A 51 -3.58 3.41 18.99
C ASN A 51 -4.33 4.46 19.84
N PRO A 52 -3.88 5.72 19.90
CA PRO A 52 -4.54 6.78 20.67
C PRO A 52 -6.00 7.04 20.29
N ALA A 53 -6.41 6.69 19.06
CA ALA A 53 -7.79 6.77 18.59
C ALA A 53 -8.63 5.52 18.93
N GLY A 54 -8.10 4.59 19.74
CA GLY A 54 -8.79 3.36 20.16
C GLY A 54 -8.83 2.24 19.12
N ARG A 55 -8.29 2.44 17.93
CA ARG A 55 -8.24 1.44 16.85
C ARG A 55 -7.04 0.52 17.01
N ARG A 56 -7.14 -0.73 16.55
CA ARG A 56 -6.08 -1.75 16.66
C ARG A 56 -5.61 -2.19 15.30
N TYR A 57 -4.35 -2.63 15.22
CA TYR A 57 -3.87 -3.36 14.05
C TYR A 57 -4.71 -4.64 13.86
N PRO A 58 -5.35 -4.86 12.70
CA PRO A 58 -6.16 -6.03 12.45
C PRO A 58 -5.40 -7.35 12.57
N ALA A 59 -5.99 -8.34 13.26
CA ALA A 59 -5.47 -9.70 13.27
C ALA A 59 -6.01 -10.51 12.07
N VAL A 60 -5.23 -11.47 11.58
CA VAL A 60 -5.65 -12.39 10.51
C VAL A 60 -5.59 -13.82 11.04
N PRO A 61 -6.72 -14.55 11.17
CA PRO A 61 -6.76 -15.92 11.69
C PRO A 61 -5.79 -16.84 10.96
N ARG A 62 -5.01 -17.68 11.67
CA ARG A 62 -4.08 -18.62 11.01
C ARG A 62 -4.80 -19.69 10.20
N ASP A 63 -5.98 -20.11 10.64
CA ASP A 63 -6.83 -21.08 9.96
C ASP A 63 -7.38 -20.52 8.62
N PRO A 64 -7.18 -21.22 7.49
CA PRO A 64 -7.66 -20.75 6.18
C PRO A 64 -9.18 -20.60 6.09
N ALA A 65 -9.95 -21.53 6.66
CA ALA A 65 -11.40 -21.48 6.62
C ALA A 65 -11.97 -20.31 7.45
N ALA A 66 -11.39 -20.03 8.61
CA ALA A 66 -11.73 -18.87 9.43
C ALA A 66 -11.36 -17.55 8.73
N THR A 67 -10.21 -17.49 8.06
CA THR A 67 -9.82 -16.33 7.25
C THR A 67 -10.80 -16.08 6.11
N ALA A 68 -11.21 -17.13 5.39
CA ALA A 68 -12.19 -17.03 4.31
C ALA A 68 -13.53 -16.48 4.83
N ARG A 69 -14.09 -17.03 5.91
CA ARG A 69 -15.34 -16.52 6.52
C ARG A 69 -15.23 -15.06 6.95
N LEU A 70 -14.12 -14.67 7.58
CA LEU A 70 -13.87 -13.28 7.96
C LEU A 70 -13.83 -12.38 6.73
N LEU A 71 -13.10 -12.78 5.69
CA LEU A 71 -12.97 -12.00 4.46
C LEU A 71 -14.33 -11.83 3.78
N GLU A 72 -15.13 -12.89 3.62
CA GLU A 72 -16.47 -12.77 3.03
C GLU A 72 -17.38 -11.83 3.83
N ALA A 73 -17.35 -11.91 5.16
CA ALA A 73 -18.12 -11.00 6.01
C ALA A 73 -17.69 -9.54 5.84
N VAL A 74 -16.38 -9.28 5.75
CA VAL A 74 -15.82 -7.94 5.54
C VAL A 74 -16.17 -7.42 4.14
N GLU A 75 -15.96 -8.22 3.09
CA GLU A 75 -16.29 -7.88 1.71
C GLU A 75 -17.80 -7.60 1.53
N GLY A 76 -18.66 -8.39 2.17
CA GLY A 76 -20.11 -8.19 2.16
C GLY A 76 -20.50 -6.88 2.83
N ARG A 77 -20.01 -6.62 4.05
CA ARG A 77 -20.33 -5.39 4.79
C ARG A 77 -19.81 -4.13 4.09
N LEU A 78 -18.62 -4.17 3.49
CA LEU A 78 -18.08 -3.02 2.74
C LEU A 78 -18.89 -2.67 1.50
N ARG A 79 -19.69 -3.59 0.95
CA ARG A 79 -20.56 -3.36 -0.22
C ARG A 79 -22.03 -3.18 0.15
N ASP A 80 -22.38 -3.38 1.41
CA ASP A 80 -23.74 -3.18 1.90
C ASP A 80 -23.97 -1.67 2.13
N PRO A 81 -24.90 -1.03 1.39
CA PRO A 81 -25.17 0.40 1.55
C PRO A 81 -25.79 0.75 2.91
N THR A 82 -26.21 -0.24 3.70
CA THR A 82 -26.75 -0.07 5.05
C THR A 82 -25.69 -0.15 6.14
N THR A 83 -24.44 -0.50 5.80
CA THR A 83 -23.33 -0.50 6.77
C THR A 83 -23.10 0.90 7.31
N ALA A 84 -23.10 1.02 8.64
CA ALA A 84 -22.88 2.28 9.33
C ALA A 84 -21.51 2.90 8.94
N ALA A 85 -21.51 4.21 8.71
CA ALA A 85 -20.34 4.92 8.18
C ALA A 85 -19.12 4.86 9.11
N ASP A 86 -19.35 4.83 10.42
CA ASP A 86 -18.32 4.72 11.46
C ASP A 86 -17.65 3.34 11.51
N ALA A 87 -18.30 2.28 11.00
CA ALA A 87 -17.72 0.95 10.90
C ALA A 87 -16.80 0.75 9.69
N LEU A 88 -16.90 1.61 8.67
CA LEU A 88 -16.19 1.43 7.40
C LEU A 88 -14.66 1.51 7.51
N PRO A 89 -14.06 2.43 8.29
CA PRO A 89 -12.61 2.47 8.45
C PRO A 89 -12.01 1.17 9.00
N ASP A 90 -12.64 0.54 9.98
CA ASP A 90 -12.15 -0.72 10.56
C ASP A 90 -12.36 -1.90 9.62
N LEU A 91 -13.47 -1.94 8.87
CA LEU A 91 -13.70 -2.94 7.83
C LEU A 91 -12.68 -2.83 6.69
N GLY A 92 -12.42 -1.61 6.20
CA GLY A 92 -11.44 -1.36 5.14
C GLY A 92 -10.02 -1.74 5.57
N HIS A 93 -9.65 -1.39 6.81
CA HIS A 93 -8.37 -1.76 7.38
C HIS A 93 -8.23 -3.29 7.54
N GLN A 94 -9.26 -3.98 8.04
CA GLN A 94 -9.28 -5.44 8.15
C GLN A 94 -9.14 -6.12 6.79
N GLN A 95 -9.89 -5.65 5.77
CA GLN A 95 -9.79 -6.14 4.39
C GLN A 95 -8.36 -6.00 3.86
N GLN A 96 -7.78 -4.81 4.00
CA GLN A 96 -6.44 -4.50 3.53
C GLN A 96 -5.40 -5.43 4.15
N VAL A 97 -5.42 -5.60 5.48
CA VAL A 97 -4.44 -6.44 6.18
C VAL A 97 -4.57 -7.91 5.78
N ILE A 98 -5.78 -8.44 5.60
CA ILE A 98 -5.97 -9.81 5.11
C ILE A 98 -5.24 -10.01 3.77
N TYR A 99 -5.46 -9.13 2.79
CA TYR A 99 -4.80 -9.26 1.48
C TYR A 99 -3.28 -9.04 1.54
N ARG A 100 -2.80 -8.15 2.43
CA ARG A 100 -1.37 -7.93 2.63
C ARG A 100 -0.67 -9.16 3.24
N VAL A 101 -1.31 -9.82 4.20
CA VAL A 101 -0.79 -11.06 4.81
C VAL A 101 -0.81 -12.20 3.79
N LEU A 102 -1.93 -12.41 3.10
CA LEU A 102 -2.07 -13.54 2.16
C LEU A 102 -1.20 -13.38 0.91
N SER A 103 -0.97 -12.16 0.43
CA SER A 103 -0.12 -11.93 -0.76
C SER A 103 1.34 -12.37 -0.55
N GLN A 104 1.81 -12.47 0.69
CA GLN A 104 3.16 -12.92 1.06
C GLN A 104 3.26 -14.44 1.31
N ALA A 105 2.14 -15.15 1.43
CA ALA A 105 2.11 -16.58 1.78
C ALA A 105 1.29 -17.36 0.74
N ALA A 106 1.94 -17.81 -0.34
CA ALA A 106 1.27 -18.42 -1.49
C ALA A 106 0.37 -19.61 -1.14
N GLU A 107 0.90 -20.60 -0.40
CA GLU A 107 0.14 -21.78 0.02
C GLU A 107 -1.07 -21.42 0.89
N ARG A 108 -0.90 -20.48 1.82
CA ARG A 108 -2.00 -20.00 2.67
C ARG A 108 -3.06 -19.25 1.86
N SER A 109 -2.63 -18.44 0.90
CA SER A 109 -3.52 -17.74 -0.04
C SER A 109 -4.39 -18.74 -0.81
N ASP A 110 -3.79 -19.80 -1.34
CA ASP A 110 -4.49 -20.82 -2.11
C ASP A 110 -5.47 -21.63 -1.25
N ALA A 111 -5.06 -21.96 -0.02
CA ALA A 111 -5.95 -22.61 0.96
C ALA A 111 -7.15 -21.72 1.34
N VAL A 112 -6.95 -20.42 1.57
CA VAL A 112 -8.05 -19.47 1.85
C VAL A 112 -8.97 -19.38 0.64
N ARG A 113 -8.41 -19.23 -0.57
CA ARG A 113 -9.18 -19.14 -1.81
C ARG A 113 -10.09 -20.35 -2.01
N ALA A 114 -9.61 -21.55 -1.69
CA ALA A 114 -10.40 -22.79 -1.80
C ALA A 114 -11.63 -22.82 -0.87
N HIS A 115 -11.61 -22.07 0.23
CA HIS A 115 -12.75 -21.92 1.15
C HIS A 115 -13.70 -20.78 0.80
N LEU A 116 -13.33 -19.88 -0.12
CA LEU A 116 -14.21 -18.79 -0.56
C LEU A 116 -15.32 -19.32 -1.47
N SER A 117 -16.53 -18.81 -1.25
CA SER A 117 -17.64 -18.98 -2.18
C SER A 117 -17.31 -18.34 -3.54
N ARG A 118 -17.90 -18.93 -4.59
CA ARG A 118 -17.58 -18.61 -5.98
C ARG A 118 -17.62 -17.10 -6.33
N PRO A 119 -18.57 -16.29 -5.83
CA PRO A 119 -18.60 -14.85 -6.14
C PRO A 119 -17.35 -14.10 -5.64
N TRP A 120 -16.78 -14.52 -4.51
CA TRP A 120 -15.64 -13.83 -3.89
C TRP A 120 -14.28 -14.28 -4.41
N GLN A 121 -14.19 -15.41 -5.12
CA GLN A 121 -12.92 -15.89 -5.66
C GLN A 121 -12.31 -14.91 -6.68
N ALA A 122 -13.12 -14.34 -7.57
CA ALA A 122 -12.62 -13.35 -8.53
C ALA A 122 -12.15 -12.06 -7.84
N VAL A 123 -12.92 -11.57 -6.86
CA VAL A 123 -12.56 -10.40 -6.05
C VAL A 123 -11.23 -10.63 -5.33
N PHE A 124 -11.10 -11.81 -4.70
CA PHE A 124 -9.88 -12.24 -4.04
C PHE A 124 -8.69 -12.29 -5.00
N ASP A 125 -8.86 -12.89 -6.17
CA ASP A 125 -7.81 -13.04 -7.18
C ASP A 125 -7.29 -11.70 -7.68
N HIS A 126 -8.18 -10.71 -7.87
CA HIS A 126 -7.73 -9.36 -8.23
C HIS A 126 -6.97 -8.66 -7.09
N HIS A 127 -7.43 -8.74 -5.85
CA HIS A 127 -6.70 -8.15 -4.72
C HIS A 127 -5.32 -8.80 -4.49
N ILE A 128 -5.25 -10.13 -4.52
CA ILE A 128 -4.00 -10.89 -4.39
C ILE A 128 -3.07 -10.62 -5.57
N GLY A 129 -3.61 -10.64 -6.80
CA GLY A 129 -2.87 -10.31 -8.02
C GLY A 129 -2.25 -8.93 -7.92
N ALA A 130 -3.04 -7.90 -7.63
CA ALA A 130 -2.56 -6.53 -7.48
C ALA A 130 -1.43 -6.42 -6.44
N ARG A 131 -1.57 -7.08 -5.29
CA ARG A 131 -0.55 -7.02 -4.25
C ARG A 131 0.72 -7.78 -4.60
N ARG A 132 0.62 -8.95 -5.24
CA ARG A 132 1.80 -9.69 -5.70
C ARG A 132 2.58 -8.93 -6.77
N GLU A 133 1.90 -8.24 -7.68
CA GLU A 133 2.55 -7.36 -8.67
C GLU A 133 3.33 -6.22 -7.98
N LEU A 134 2.72 -5.54 -7.00
CA LEU A 134 3.40 -4.50 -6.24
C LEU A 134 4.57 -5.04 -5.41
N LEU A 135 4.44 -6.23 -4.83
CA LEU A 135 5.55 -6.89 -4.12
C LEU A 135 6.70 -7.23 -5.08
N ALA A 136 6.40 -7.70 -6.29
CA ALA A 136 7.40 -8.03 -7.31
C ALA A 136 8.15 -6.80 -7.84
N MET A 137 7.63 -5.58 -7.65
CA MET A 137 8.38 -4.34 -7.95
C MET A 137 9.52 -4.08 -6.98
N HIS A 138 9.44 -4.62 -5.76
CA HIS A 138 10.46 -4.43 -4.73
C HIS A 138 11.54 -5.52 -4.88
N ARG A 139 12.81 -5.12 -4.95
CA ARG A 139 13.96 -6.02 -5.19
C ARG A 139 14.38 -6.86 -3.97
N GLY A 140 13.42 -7.41 -3.22
CA GLY A 140 13.68 -8.36 -2.13
C GLY A 140 14.46 -7.81 -0.91
N GLY A 141 14.60 -6.49 -0.77
CA GLY A 141 15.28 -5.87 0.38
C GLY A 141 14.48 -5.99 1.69
N PRO A 142 15.13 -5.69 2.84
CA PRO A 142 14.52 -5.82 4.17
C PRO A 142 13.33 -4.86 4.41
N GLY A 143 13.08 -3.91 3.50
CA GLY A 143 12.11 -2.82 3.69
C GLY A 143 12.83 -1.53 4.07
N LEU A 144 12.07 -0.49 4.40
CA LEU A 144 12.64 0.76 4.90
C LEU A 144 13.25 0.59 6.30
N THR A 145 14.39 1.24 6.54
CA THR A 145 15.02 1.38 7.86
C THR A 145 14.64 2.70 8.55
N SER A 146 14.14 3.66 7.76
CA SER A 146 13.57 4.93 8.24
C SER A 146 12.32 5.27 7.45
N ILE A 147 11.29 5.76 8.14
CA ILE A 147 10.07 6.31 7.53
C ILE A 147 10.43 7.66 6.88
N PRO A 148 10.06 7.90 5.62
CA PRO A 148 10.35 9.17 4.95
C PRO A 148 9.61 10.36 5.60
N PRO A 149 10.00 11.61 5.29
CA PRO A 149 9.33 12.81 5.78
C PRO A 149 7.96 12.97 5.13
N TRP A 150 7.00 12.21 5.63
CA TRP A 150 5.63 12.17 5.15
C TRP A 150 4.67 12.67 6.22
N ARG A 151 3.54 13.16 5.75
CA ARG A 151 2.33 13.39 6.51
C ARG A 151 1.23 12.50 5.96
N ILE A 152 0.53 11.78 6.84
CA ILE A 152 -0.64 11.00 6.46
C ILE A 152 -1.88 11.83 6.75
N ILE A 153 -2.57 12.26 5.70
CA ILE A 153 -3.74 13.14 5.77
C ILE A 153 -5.02 12.38 5.46
N GLU A 154 -6.17 12.96 5.83
CA GLU A 154 -7.45 12.51 5.28
C GLU A 154 -7.45 12.69 3.76
N PRO A 155 -7.94 11.70 2.98
CA PRO A 155 -8.12 11.89 1.56
C PRO A 155 -9.29 12.86 1.29
N GLU A 156 -9.36 13.36 0.06
CA GLU A 156 -10.57 14.02 -0.45
C GLU A 156 -11.81 13.13 -0.20
N GLN A 157 -12.97 13.73 0.10
CA GLN A 157 -14.12 12.90 0.49
C GLN A 157 -14.56 12.02 -0.67
N ALA A 158 -14.98 10.79 -0.36
CA ALA A 158 -15.31 9.77 -1.35
C ALA A 158 -16.21 10.26 -2.52
N PRO A 159 -17.31 11.02 -2.28
CA PRO A 159 -18.15 11.50 -3.39
C PRO A 159 -17.45 12.53 -4.29
N GLN A 160 -16.61 13.41 -3.73
CA GLN A 160 -15.82 14.37 -4.51
C GLN A 160 -14.75 13.67 -5.33
N LEU A 161 -14.05 12.70 -4.72
CA LEU A 161 -13.02 11.93 -5.39
C LEU A 161 -13.58 11.14 -6.59
N LEU A 162 -14.74 10.49 -6.43
CA LEU A 162 -15.47 9.85 -7.54
C LEU A 162 -15.88 10.86 -8.62
N ALA A 163 -16.33 12.05 -8.25
CA ALA A 163 -16.68 13.10 -9.21
C ALA A 163 -15.45 13.57 -10.00
N HIS A 164 -14.28 13.67 -9.39
CA HIS A 164 -13.03 14.02 -10.07
C HIS A 164 -12.62 12.96 -11.09
N TYR A 165 -12.68 11.67 -10.74
CA TYR A 165 -12.38 10.59 -11.70
C TYR A 165 -13.35 10.57 -12.87
N ARG A 166 -14.66 10.67 -12.62
CA ARG A 166 -15.69 10.67 -13.68
C ARG A 166 -15.60 11.90 -14.59
N LYS A 167 -15.25 13.06 -14.02
CA LYS A 167 -14.98 14.26 -14.82
C LYS A 167 -13.79 14.04 -15.75
N ALA A 168 -12.72 13.44 -15.26
CA ALA A 168 -11.52 13.15 -16.05
C ALA A 168 -11.80 12.11 -17.14
N GLU A 169 -12.58 11.07 -16.81
CA GLU A 169 -13.07 10.08 -17.78
C GLU A 169 -13.88 10.74 -18.89
N SER A 170 -14.88 11.56 -18.55
CA SER A 170 -15.69 12.31 -19.52
C SER A 170 -14.85 13.19 -20.45
N ALA A 171 -13.80 13.83 -19.91
CA ALA A 171 -12.94 14.73 -20.67
C ALA A 171 -11.91 14.01 -21.57
N THR A 172 -11.54 12.77 -21.26
CA THR A 172 -10.37 12.12 -21.88
C THR A 172 -10.64 10.75 -22.48
N GLY A 173 -11.65 10.04 -22.01
CA GLY A 173 -11.93 8.64 -22.34
C GLY A 173 -11.13 7.62 -21.52
N ILE A 174 -10.27 8.05 -20.59
CA ILE A 174 -9.59 7.12 -19.67
C ILE A 174 -10.57 6.67 -18.59
N PRO A 175 -10.80 5.36 -18.40
CA PRO A 175 -11.80 4.87 -17.44
C PRO A 175 -11.56 5.37 -16.01
N TRP A 176 -12.61 5.76 -15.30
CA TRP A 176 -12.50 6.28 -13.93
C TRP A 176 -11.87 5.24 -12.98
N GLN A 177 -12.10 3.95 -13.25
CA GLN A 177 -11.54 2.82 -12.49
C GLN A 177 -10.01 2.78 -12.58
N VAL A 178 -9.44 3.11 -13.75
CA VAL A 178 -7.98 3.19 -13.93
C VAL A 178 -7.42 4.36 -13.16
N LEU A 179 -8.08 5.53 -13.20
CA LEU A 179 -7.64 6.71 -12.44
C LEU A 179 -7.69 6.49 -10.93
N ALA A 180 -8.73 5.81 -10.44
CA ALA A 180 -8.83 5.40 -9.04
C ALA A 180 -7.73 4.39 -8.67
N GLY A 181 -7.43 3.43 -9.55
CA GLY A 181 -6.33 2.49 -9.37
C GLY A 181 -4.96 3.17 -9.31
N VAL A 182 -4.70 4.16 -10.17
CA VAL A 182 -3.48 4.99 -10.10
C VAL A 182 -3.41 5.74 -8.78
N ASN A 183 -4.46 6.49 -8.40
CA ASN A 183 -4.44 7.26 -7.13
C ASN A 183 -4.23 6.36 -5.90
N LEU A 184 -4.86 5.17 -5.88
CA LEU A 184 -4.66 4.18 -4.83
C LEU A 184 -3.19 3.73 -4.75
N VAL A 185 -2.59 3.39 -5.88
CA VAL A 185 -1.22 2.87 -5.93
C VAL A 185 -0.20 3.97 -5.59
N GLU A 186 -0.40 5.19 -6.07
CA GLU A 186 0.54 6.30 -5.85
C GLU A 186 0.55 6.79 -4.39
N THR A 187 -0.62 6.98 -3.77
CA THR A 187 -0.69 7.67 -2.46
C THR A 187 -1.78 7.17 -1.52
N GLY A 188 -2.43 6.03 -1.81
CA GLY A 188 -3.52 5.53 -0.98
C GLY A 188 -4.75 6.43 -1.01
N MET A 189 -5.11 6.92 -2.19
CA MET A 189 -6.21 7.89 -2.45
C MET A 189 -5.88 9.34 -2.04
N GLY A 190 -4.61 9.74 -2.09
CA GLY A 190 -4.16 11.09 -1.70
C GLY A 190 -3.76 11.23 -0.24
N ARG A 191 -3.69 10.14 0.52
CA ARG A 191 -3.36 10.17 1.95
C ARG A 191 -1.90 10.45 2.25
N ILE A 192 -0.99 10.04 1.36
CA ILE A 192 0.43 10.31 1.52
C ILE A 192 0.73 11.71 0.97
N ASP A 193 0.90 12.67 1.87
CA ASP A 193 1.45 13.98 1.56
C ASP A 193 2.95 13.97 1.84
N GLY A 194 3.73 13.93 0.77
CA GLY A 194 5.18 13.87 0.83
C GLY A 194 5.82 13.59 -0.52
N LEU A 195 7.13 13.80 -0.57
CA LEU A 195 7.92 13.54 -1.77
C LEU A 195 8.25 12.05 -1.88
N SER A 196 8.20 11.53 -3.10
CA SER A 196 8.92 10.30 -3.45
C SER A 196 10.43 10.56 -3.54
N VAL A 197 11.22 9.48 -3.60
CA VAL A 197 12.68 9.53 -3.80
C VAL A 197 13.07 10.31 -5.07
N SER A 198 12.25 10.21 -6.12
CA SER A 198 12.45 10.94 -7.39
C SER A 198 11.94 12.39 -7.36
N GLY A 199 11.41 12.86 -6.23
CA GLY A 199 10.84 14.21 -6.09
C GLY A 199 9.45 14.37 -6.69
N ALA A 200 8.74 13.26 -6.94
CA ALA A 200 7.34 13.31 -7.33
C ALA A 200 6.47 13.68 -6.11
N ARG A 201 5.37 14.40 -6.34
CA ARG A 201 4.51 14.95 -5.28
C ARG A 201 3.02 14.97 -5.67
N GLY A 202 2.18 15.25 -4.69
CA GLY A 202 0.73 15.32 -4.83
C GLY A 202 0.08 13.94 -4.90
N PRO A 203 -1.27 13.88 -4.95
CA PRO A 203 -2.02 12.64 -4.82
C PRO A 203 -1.79 11.66 -5.98
N MET A 204 -1.40 12.17 -7.16
CA MET A 204 -1.08 11.35 -8.33
C MET A 204 0.44 11.21 -8.57
N GLN A 205 1.28 11.60 -7.59
CA GLN A 205 2.76 11.53 -7.61
C GLN A 205 3.36 11.98 -8.95
N PHE A 206 3.08 13.21 -9.35
CA PHE A 206 3.69 13.79 -10.53
C PHE A 206 5.09 14.34 -10.24
N LEU A 207 6.02 14.14 -11.17
CA LEU A 207 7.23 14.96 -11.22
C LEU A 207 6.85 16.39 -11.63
N PRO A 208 7.41 17.43 -10.99
CA PRO A 208 7.18 18.82 -11.41
C PRO A 208 7.51 19.08 -12.89
N THR A 209 8.51 18.38 -13.43
CA THR A 209 8.87 18.45 -14.86
C THR A 209 7.79 17.89 -15.77
N THR A 210 7.17 16.77 -15.40
CA THR A 210 6.03 16.20 -16.13
C THR A 210 4.80 17.10 -16.02
N TRP A 211 4.55 17.68 -14.85
CA TRP A 211 3.46 18.65 -14.65
C TRP A 211 3.60 19.86 -15.59
N ALA A 212 4.83 20.35 -15.78
CA ALA A 212 5.13 21.49 -16.65
C ALA A 212 5.05 21.17 -18.16
N GLU A 213 4.91 19.90 -18.56
CA GLU A 213 4.72 19.55 -19.97
C GLU A 213 3.43 20.17 -20.51
N ARG A 214 3.50 20.74 -21.72
CA ARG A 214 2.38 21.45 -22.34
C ARG A 214 1.14 20.54 -22.46
N GLY A 215 0.05 20.96 -21.82
CA GLY A 215 -1.23 20.26 -21.83
C GLY A 215 -1.34 19.12 -20.82
N ILE A 216 -0.36 18.96 -19.91
CA ILE A 216 -0.43 17.98 -18.81
C ILE A 216 -0.94 18.64 -17.53
N GLY A 217 -0.13 19.44 -16.84
CA GLY A 217 -0.54 20.14 -15.62
C GLY A 217 -1.39 21.37 -15.90
N ALA A 218 -2.38 21.62 -15.04
CA ALA A 218 -3.14 22.85 -14.99
C ALA A 218 -3.62 23.06 -13.55
N GLY A 219 -3.46 24.27 -13.00
CA GLY A 219 -3.72 24.52 -11.58
C GLY A 219 -2.63 23.95 -10.68
N SER A 220 -3.01 23.29 -9.57
CA SER A 220 -2.08 22.83 -8.54
C SER A 220 -1.77 21.33 -8.63
N ILE A 221 -0.50 20.96 -8.50
CA ILE A 221 -0.06 19.55 -8.44
C ILE A 221 -0.53 18.83 -7.17
N ASP A 222 -0.78 19.60 -6.10
CA ASP A 222 -1.20 19.08 -4.80
C ASP A 222 -2.72 19.00 -4.65
N ASP A 223 -3.46 19.66 -5.55
CA ASP A 223 -4.93 19.63 -5.53
C ASP A 223 -5.44 18.31 -6.15
N PRO A 224 -6.26 17.52 -5.44
CA PRO A 224 -6.76 16.24 -5.94
C PRO A 224 -7.52 16.35 -7.26
N HIS A 225 -8.35 17.37 -7.42
CA HIS A 225 -9.09 17.58 -8.66
C HIS A 225 -8.11 17.78 -9.83
N ASP A 226 -7.21 18.75 -9.73
CA ASP A 226 -6.28 19.12 -10.79
C ASP A 226 -5.31 17.98 -11.13
N ALA A 227 -4.79 17.30 -10.10
CA ALA A 227 -3.88 16.17 -10.25
C ALA A 227 -4.52 14.99 -10.97
N ILE A 228 -5.78 14.64 -10.65
CA ILE A 228 -6.52 13.56 -11.32
C ILE A 228 -6.78 13.91 -12.79
N GLN A 229 -7.16 15.15 -13.08
CA GLN A 229 -7.35 15.61 -14.46
C GLN A 229 -6.02 15.55 -15.25
N ALA A 230 -4.90 15.92 -14.62
CA ALA A 230 -3.57 15.83 -15.23
C ALA A 230 -3.15 14.38 -15.49
N ALA A 231 -3.43 13.46 -14.55
CA ALA A 231 -3.15 12.03 -14.69
C ALA A 231 -3.85 11.44 -15.92
N ALA A 232 -5.12 11.78 -16.11
CA ALA A 232 -5.87 11.34 -17.29
C ALA A 232 -5.26 11.86 -18.59
N ARG A 233 -4.95 13.16 -18.69
CA ARG A 233 -4.27 13.74 -19.87
C ARG A 233 -2.91 13.11 -20.13
N TYR A 234 -2.17 12.79 -19.07
CA TYR A 234 -0.87 12.15 -19.18
C TYR A 234 -1.00 10.70 -19.70
N LEU A 235 -1.96 9.91 -19.20
CA LEU A 235 -2.24 8.58 -19.74
C LEU A 235 -2.61 8.63 -21.24
N VAL A 236 -3.44 9.59 -21.65
CA VAL A 236 -3.74 9.83 -23.08
C VAL A 236 -2.45 10.13 -23.86
N ARG A 237 -1.62 11.05 -23.38
CA ARG A 237 -0.34 11.42 -24.01
C ARG A 237 0.58 10.20 -24.21
N ARG A 238 0.54 9.24 -23.29
CA ARG A 238 1.32 8.00 -23.34
C ARG A 238 0.68 6.90 -24.19
N GLY A 239 -0.47 7.17 -24.82
CA GLY A 239 -1.15 6.26 -25.74
C GLY A 239 -2.26 5.42 -25.09
N GLY A 240 -2.71 5.80 -23.88
CA GLY A 240 -3.67 5.03 -23.08
C GLY A 240 -5.03 4.77 -23.72
N LEU A 241 -5.47 5.62 -24.66
CA LEU A 241 -6.74 5.41 -25.38
C LEU A 241 -6.69 4.27 -26.40
N LEU A 242 -5.50 3.99 -26.94
CA LEU A 242 -5.31 2.88 -27.86
C LEU A 242 -4.92 1.61 -27.10
N ASP A 243 -4.08 1.77 -26.08
CA ASP A 243 -3.62 0.69 -25.23
C ASP A 243 -3.34 1.24 -23.83
N ILE A 244 -4.23 0.93 -22.90
CA ILE A 244 -4.10 1.40 -21.51
C ILE A 244 -2.83 0.88 -20.83
N ARG A 245 -2.33 -0.31 -21.22
CA ARG A 245 -1.07 -0.85 -20.67
C ARG A 245 0.11 0.00 -21.11
N LYS A 246 0.13 0.46 -22.36
CA LYS A 246 1.13 1.40 -22.86
C LYS A 246 1.04 2.75 -22.12
N GLY A 247 -0.18 3.23 -21.86
CA GLY A 247 -0.42 4.41 -21.04
C GLY A 247 0.19 4.30 -19.65
N LEU A 248 -0.11 3.20 -18.95
CA LEU A 248 0.38 2.90 -17.61
C LEU A 248 1.89 2.65 -17.56
N TRP A 249 2.46 1.92 -18.53
CA TRP A 249 3.92 1.79 -18.68
C TRP A 249 4.58 3.16 -18.88
N GLY A 250 3.89 4.06 -19.58
CA GLY A 250 4.34 5.43 -19.72
C GLY A 250 4.27 6.23 -18.43
N TYR A 251 3.25 5.99 -17.61
CA TYR A 251 3.10 6.60 -16.30
C TYR A 251 4.22 6.14 -15.36
N ASN A 252 4.42 4.83 -15.28
CA ASN A 252 5.45 4.16 -14.50
C ASN A 252 6.05 3.03 -15.33
N ASN A 253 7.37 3.03 -15.53
CA ASN A 253 8.09 2.10 -16.41
C ASN A 253 8.23 0.68 -15.79
N SER A 254 7.09 0.07 -15.45
CA SER A 254 6.93 -1.22 -14.79
C SER A 254 5.64 -1.91 -15.24
N ASP A 255 5.74 -3.14 -15.76
CA ASP A 255 4.57 -3.90 -16.18
C ASP A 255 3.78 -4.37 -14.95
N ASN A 256 4.50 -4.64 -13.86
CA ASN A 256 3.91 -4.98 -12.57
C ASN A 256 3.03 -3.82 -12.06
N TYR A 257 3.48 -2.56 -12.20
CA TYR A 257 2.66 -1.40 -11.86
C TYR A 257 1.38 -1.38 -12.71
N GLY A 258 1.52 -1.53 -14.03
CA GLY A 258 0.38 -1.54 -14.94
C GLY A 258 -0.62 -2.65 -14.61
N ARG A 259 -0.13 -3.87 -14.35
CA ARG A 259 -0.99 -5.01 -13.96
C ARG A 259 -1.66 -4.78 -12.61
N ALA A 260 -0.96 -4.22 -11.61
CA ALA A 260 -1.54 -3.89 -10.32
C ALA A 260 -2.70 -2.89 -10.45
N VAL A 261 -2.50 -1.80 -11.19
CA VAL A 261 -3.55 -0.82 -11.47
C VAL A 261 -4.73 -1.48 -12.18
N LEU A 262 -4.48 -2.33 -13.17
CA LEU A 262 -5.55 -3.02 -13.91
C LEU A 262 -6.30 -4.05 -13.06
N HIS A 263 -5.67 -4.71 -12.09
CA HIS A 263 -6.38 -5.55 -11.13
C HIS A 263 -7.36 -4.74 -10.27
N TYR A 264 -6.95 -3.58 -9.77
CA TYR A 264 -7.86 -2.69 -9.05
C TYR A 264 -8.94 -2.10 -9.96
N ALA A 265 -8.61 -1.76 -11.20
CA ALA A 265 -9.59 -1.27 -12.15
C ALA A 265 -10.66 -2.33 -12.45
N ALA A 266 -10.26 -3.60 -12.63
CA ALA A 266 -11.19 -4.71 -12.86
C ALA A 266 -12.12 -4.96 -11.67
N LEU A 267 -11.64 -4.80 -10.43
CA LEU A 267 -12.49 -4.86 -9.23
C LEU A 267 -13.61 -3.81 -9.27
N LEU A 268 -13.24 -2.57 -9.61
CA LEU A 268 -14.17 -1.44 -9.68
C LEU A 268 -15.12 -1.52 -10.88
N GLU A 269 -14.69 -2.16 -11.97
CA GLU A 269 -15.52 -2.44 -13.13
C GLU A 269 -16.55 -3.55 -12.83
N GLN A 270 -16.13 -4.61 -12.13
CA GLN A 270 -17.01 -5.70 -11.72
C GLN A 270 -18.10 -5.23 -10.73
N ASP A 271 -17.72 -4.45 -9.72
CA ASP A 271 -18.65 -3.83 -8.78
C ASP A 271 -18.10 -2.48 -8.30
N PRO A 272 -18.68 -1.34 -8.75
CA PRO A 272 -18.27 -0.01 -8.30
C PRO A 272 -18.32 0.18 -6.78
N ARG A 273 -19.11 -0.62 -6.04
CA ARG A 273 -19.13 -0.57 -4.56
C ARG A 273 -17.81 -1.02 -3.93
N ALA A 274 -16.96 -1.75 -4.65
CA ALA A 274 -15.61 -2.08 -4.19
C ALA A 274 -14.76 -0.82 -3.90
N PHE A 275 -15.12 0.33 -4.47
CA PHE A 275 -14.49 1.62 -4.16
C PHE A 275 -14.54 1.93 -2.66
N GLN A 276 -15.62 1.57 -1.95
CA GLN A 276 -15.77 1.85 -0.51
C GLN A 276 -14.67 1.16 0.30
N GLY A 277 -14.36 -0.10 0.00
CA GLY A 277 -13.24 -0.80 0.64
C GLY A 277 -11.90 -0.12 0.36
N LEU A 278 -11.58 0.10 -0.92
CA LEU A 278 -10.32 0.74 -1.34
C LEU A 278 -10.16 2.16 -0.77
N TYR A 279 -11.27 2.91 -0.66
CA TYR A 279 -11.28 4.24 -0.08
C TYR A 279 -10.92 4.21 1.40
N HIS A 280 -11.37 3.21 2.16
CA HIS A 280 -11.09 3.06 3.60
C HIS A 280 -9.81 2.26 3.92
N TRP A 281 -8.96 2.00 2.92
CA TRP A 281 -7.63 1.47 3.17
C TRP A 281 -6.73 2.51 3.85
N GLU A 282 -5.89 2.03 4.75
CA GLU A 282 -4.91 2.82 5.51
C GLU A 282 -3.55 2.84 4.81
N ILE A 283 -2.60 3.60 5.36
CA ILE A 283 -1.21 3.57 4.89
C ILE A 283 -0.42 2.51 5.65
N HIS A 284 0.10 1.54 4.90
CA HIS A 284 0.96 0.47 5.40
C HIS A 284 2.28 0.44 4.64
N VAL A 285 3.38 0.51 5.38
CA VAL A 285 4.73 0.64 4.84
C VAL A 285 5.56 -0.56 5.23
N ARG A 286 6.18 -1.21 4.23
CA ARG A 286 7.10 -2.31 4.46
C ARG A 286 8.43 -1.79 5.02
N THR A 287 8.77 -2.26 6.21
CA THR A 287 10.00 -1.90 6.93
C THR A 287 10.79 -3.14 7.34
N GLU A 288 12.00 -2.94 7.84
CA GLU A 288 12.81 -4.01 8.44
C GLU A 288 12.15 -4.66 9.67
N ALA A 289 11.21 -3.96 10.32
CA ALA A 289 10.45 -4.46 11.45
C ALA A 289 9.07 -5.04 11.06
N GLY A 290 8.85 -5.26 9.75
CA GLY A 290 7.58 -5.72 9.21
C GLY A 290 6.73 -4.59 8.64
N ASP A 291 5.43 -4.84 8.54
CA ASP A 291 4.49 -4.00 7.80
C ASP A 291 3.80 -2.99 8.70
N LEU A 292 4.36 -1.79 8.80
CA LEU A 292 3.94 -0.79 9.77
C LEU A 292 2.74 0.01 9.30
N TRP A 293 1.76 0.17 10.19
CA TRP A 293 0.58 1.00 9.96
C TRP A 293 0.84 2.46 10.34
N LEU A 294 0.73 3.37 9.37
CA LEU A 294 0.78 4.82 9.57
C LEU A 294 -0.65 5.38 9.47
N PRO A 295 -1.31 5.73 10.59
CA PRO A 295 -2.66 6.27 10.56
C PRO A 295 -2.66 7.74 10.12
N VAL A 296 -3.83 8.22 9.69
CA VAL A 296 -4.07 9.66 9.53
C VAL A 296 -3.66 10.42 10.79
N GLY A 297 -2.97 11.54 10.59
CA GLY A 297 -2.37 12.34 11.65
C GLY A 297 -0.91 12.01 11.95
N PHE A 298 -0.35 10.93 11.38
CA PHE A 298 1.10 10.72 11.39
C PHE A 298 1.82 11.82 10.60
N GLU A 299 2.91 12.35 11.15
CA GLU A 299 3.76 13.34 10.47
C GLU A 299 5.21 13.22 10.94
N THR A 300 6.16 13.35 10.00
CA THR A 300 7.56 13.64 10.33
C THR A 300 8.18 14.55 9.28
N GLN A 301 9.02 15.49 9.73
CA GLN A 301 9.70 16.48 8.89
C GLN A 301 11.08 16.01 8.40
N GLN A 302 11.62 14.96 9.02
CA GLN A 302 12.89 14.34 8.68
C GLN A 302 12.72 12.82 8.64
N PRO A 303 13.61 12.08 7.97
CA PRO A 303 13.59 10.62 8.03
C PRO A 303 13.58 10.12 9.47
N LEU A 304 12.57 9.36 9.86
CA LEU A 304 12.37 8.85 11.22
C LEU A 304 12.80 7.37 11.27
N PRO A 305 13.86 7.00 12.02
CA PRO A 305 14.25 5.60 12.14
C PRO A 305 13.11 4.71 12.62
N VAL A 306 12.96 3.53 12.02
CA VAL A 306 11.87 2.60 12.32
C VAL A 306 11.86 2.19 13.79
N SER A 307 13.05 1.94 14.36
CA SER A 307 13.20 1.61 15.78
C SER A 307 12.71 2.74 16.70
N THR A 308 13.01 3.99 16.37
CA THR A 308 12.53 5.16 17.11
C THR A 308 11.02 5.30 17.00
N TYR A 309 10.46 5.12 15.81
CA TYR A 309 9.01 5.18 15.61
C TYR A 309 8.28 4.12 16.44
N LEU A 310 8.77 2.87 16.44
CA LEU A 310 8.13 1.78 17.19
C LEU A 310 8.20 1.94 18.72
N GLN A 311 9.19 2.66 19.24
CA GLN A 311 9.22 3.03 20.66
C GLN A 311 8.06 3.98 21.03
N GLN A 312 7.66 4.84 20.08
CA GLN A 312 6.58 5.83 20.27
C GLN A 312 5.20 5.26 19.91
N ALA A 313 5.16 4.38 18.91
CA ALA A 313 3.95 3.81 18.33
C ALA A 313 4.04 2.28 18.24
N PRO A 314 4.16 1.54 19.37
CA PRO A 314 4.28 0.08 19.35
C PRO A 314 3.04 -0.62 18.75
N TRP A 315 1.88 0.05 18.76
CA TRP A 315 0.63 -0.41 18.13
C TRP A 315 0.67 -0.41 16.59
N SER A 316 1.68 0.22 15.98
CA SER A 316 1.84 0.26 14.52
C SER A 316 2.41 -1.04 13.94
N ALA A 317 3.11 -1.82 14.76
CA ALA A 317 3.68 -3.09 14.33
C ALA A 317 2.58 -4.13 14.03
N PRO A 318 2.77 -4.97 13.00
CA PRO A 318 1.85 -6.06 12.74
C PRO A 318 1.87 -7.07 13.91
N PRO A 319 0.74 -7.77 14.15
CA PRO A 319 0.72 -8.88 15.10
C PRO A 319 1.74 -9.99 14.72
N PRO A 320 2.28 -10.70 15.72
CA PRO A 320 3.32 -11.72 15.55
C PRO A 320 2.88 -13.03 14.88
#